data_AF-A0A3M1PS49-F1
#
_entry.id   AF-A0A3M1PS49-F1
#
_cell.length_a   1.000
_cell.length_b   1.000
_cell.length_c   1.000
_cell.angle_alpha   90.00
_cell.angle_beta   90.00
_cell.angle_gamma   90.00
#
_symmetry.space_group_name_H-M   'P 1'
#
loop_
_entity.id
_entity.type
_entity.pdbx_description
1 polymer ?
#
loop_
_entity_poly.entity_id
_entity_poly.type
_entity_poly.pdbx_seq_one_letter_code
_entity_poly.pdbx_strand_id
1 'polypeptide(L)'
;VFLQVDDAQLAAVSGGSLPSAGCFEFSFAVSEAEIAQAAHVSVVVEQVRVLGGSNNPDQDCRNARETLMAQYPGLDFTCQFSMSGYYTDLHLPPGMSPQQADRLITDAIEHAVDGPWVLSVR
;
A
#
# COMPACT_ATOMS: atom_id res chain seq x y z
N VAL A 1 3.62 -4.37 6.69
CA VAL A 1 4.79 -5.29 6.73
C VAL A 1 4.97 -5.75 8.15
N PHE A 2 5.13 -7.06 8.36
CA PHE A 2 5.40 -7.64 9.66
C PHE A 2 6.48 -8.72 9.55
N LEU A 3 7.21 -8.92 10.64
CA LEU A 3 8.10 -10.05 10.81
C LEU A 3 7.30 -11.18 11.46
N GLN A 4 7.33 -12.35 10.86
CA GLN A 4 6.78 -13.57 11.42
C GLN A 4 7.92 -14.46 11.92
N VAL A 5 7.90 -14.77 13.20
CA VAL A 5 8.83 -15.65 13.90
C VAL A 5 8.00 -16.82 14.44
N ASP A 6 8.09 -17.97 13.78
CA ASP A 6 7.17 -19.09 13.93
C ASP A 6 5.70 -18.64 13.79
N ASP A 7 4.93 -18.71 14.88
CA ASP A 7 3.52 -18.28 14.92
C ASP A 7 3.33 -16.83 15.43
N ALA A 8 4.41 -16.17 15.86
CA ALA A 8 4.36 -14.80 16.37
C ALA A 8 4.50 -13.78 15.24
N GLN A 9 3.59 -12.79 15.21
CA GLN A 9 3.65 -11.66 14.27
C GLN A 9 4.07 -10.39 14.99
N LEU A 10 5.10 -9.75 14.47
CA LEU A 10 5.69 -8.53 15.00
C LEU A 10 5.54 -7.42 13.96
N ALA A 11 4.84 -6.35 14.34
CA ALA A 11 4.77 -5.15 13.53
C ALA A 11 6.15 -4.47 13.46
N ALA A 12 6.42 -3.81 12.33
CA ALA A 12 7.61 -2.99 12.21
C ALA A 12 7.56 -1.82 13.22
N VAL A 13 8.66 -1.58 13.92
CA VAL A 13 8.80 -0.41 14.81
C VAL A 13 9.19 0.85 14.06
N SER A 14 9.80 0.67 12.88
CA SER A 14 10.14 1.75 11.95
C SER A 14 10.30 1.17 10.54
N GLY A 15 10.22 2.04 9.54
CA GLY A 15 10.57 1.69 8.18
C GLY A 15 10.00 2.64 7.12
N GLY A 16 10.41 2.42 5.88
CA GLY A 16 9.99 3.22 4.74
C GLY A 16 10.81 2.93 3.49
N SER A 17 10.54 3.69 2.43
CA SER A 17 11.37 3.65 1.22
C SER A 17 12.71 4.33 1.48
N LEU A 18 13.78 3.75 0.95
CA LEU A 18 15.11 4.35 0.87
C LEU A 18 15.28 4.95 -0.54
N PRO A 19 15.12 6.28 -0.70
CA PRO A 19 15.07 6.92 -2.02
C PRO A 19 16.35 6.71 -2.84
N SER A 20 17.48 6.50 -2.18
CA SER A 20 18.79 6.30 -2.81
C SER A 20 19.06 4.87 -3.27
N ALA A 21 18.29 3.88 -2.80
CA ALA A 21 18.58 2.46 -3.03
C ALA A 21 17.49 1.73 -3.84
N GLY A 22 16.31 2.33 -4.02
CA GLY A 22 15.16 1.62 -4.60
C GLY A 22 14.66 0.46 -3.73
N CYS A 23 15.08 0.44 -2.46
CA CYS A 23 14.74 -0.58 -1.48
C CYS A 23 13.80 -0.01 -0.43
N PHE A 24 13.11 -0.89 0.29
CA PHE A 24 12.45 -0.56 1.53
C PHE A 24 13.26 -1.13 2.69
N GLU A 25 13.35 -0.39 3.79
CA GLU A 25 13.99 -0.83 5.03
C GLU A 25 12.97 -0.80 6.16
N PHE A 26 12.93 -1.86 6.97
CA PHE A 26 12.07 -1.98 8.13
C PHE A 26 12.87 -2.53 9.30
N SER A 27 12.56 -2.08 10.51
CA SER A 27 13.12 -2.61 11.76
C SER A 27 12.03 -3.21 12.61
N PHE A 28 12.36 -4.28 13.33
CA PHE A 28 11.45 -5.03 14.19
C PHE A 28 12.05 -5.17 15.59
N ALA A 29 11.21 -5.06 16.62
CA ALA A 29 11.63 -5.32 17.99
C ALA A 29 11.57 -6.83 18.27
N VAL A 30 12.70 -7.51 18.05
CA VAL A 30 12.89 -8.94 18.30
C VAL A 30 14.29 -9.17 18.86
N SER A 31 14.43 -10.07 19.80
CA SER A 31 15.75 -10.41 20.37
C SER A 31 16.49 -11.43 19.50
N GLU A 32 17.83 -11.41 19.59
CA GLU A 32 18.68 -12.40 18.93
C GLU A 32 18.34 -13.84 19.36
N ALA A 33 18.00 -14.04 20.64
CA ALA A 33 17.63 -15.34 21.17
C ALA A 33 16.33 -15.89 20.56
N GLU A 34 15.33 -15.03 20.34
CA GLU A 34 14.08 -15.40 19.67
C GLU A 34 14.32 -15.81 18.22
N ILE A 35 15.12 -15.03 17.47
CA ILE A 35 15.48 -15.38 16.09
C ILE A 35 16.26 -16.70 16.03
N ALA A 36 17.25 -16.88 16.91
CA ALA A 36 18.14 -18.03 16.88
C ALA A 36 17.45 -19.36 17.25
N GLN A 37 16.36 -19.30 18.01
CA GLN A 37 15.57 -20.47 18.41
C GLN A 37 14.38 -20.75 17.49
N ALA A 38 14.02 -19.79 16.63
CA ALA A 38 12.88 -19.92 15.73
C ALA A 38 13.13 -21.01 14.68
N ALA A 39 12.10 -21.82 14.40
CA ALA A 39 12.15 -22.76 13.29
C ALA A 39 12.00 -22.04 11.95
N HIS A 40 11.20 -20.97 11.93
CA HIS A 40 10.91 -20.18 10.74
C HIS A 40 10.93 -18.68 11.04
N VAL A 41 11.68 -17.94 10.24
CA VAL A 41 11.66 -16.48 10.25
C VAL A 41 11.32 -15.99 8.84
N SER A 42 10.31 -15.14 8.74
CA SER A 42 9.89 -14.57 7.45
C SER A 42 9.42 -13.14 7.59
N VAL A 43 9.62 -12.35 6.54
CA VAL A 43 9.02 -11.02 6.42
C VAL A 43 7.81 -11.14 5.52
N VAL A 44 6.67 -10.65 5.98
CA VAL A 44 5.43 -10.63 5.22
C VAL A 44 5.08 -9.20 4.83
N VAL A 45 4.89 -9.01 3.54
CA VAL A 45 4.52 -7.73 2.93
C VAL A 45 3.11 -7.88 2.39
N GLU A 46 2.15 -7.22 3.02
CA GLU A 46 0.74 -7.28 2.61
C GLU A 46 0.44 -6.41 1.40
N GLN A 47 1.11 -5.28 1.30
CA GLN A 47 0.90 -4.31 0.23
C GLN A 47 2.17 -3.47 0.05
N VAL A 48 2.50 -3.14 -1.20
CA VAL A 48 3.53 -2.16 -1.55
C VAL A 48 2.89 -1.05 -2.35
N ARG A 49 3.19 0.20 -1.98
CA ARG A 49 2.78 1.39 -2.74
C ARG A 49 4.01 1.97 -3.41
N VAL A 50 3.90 2.24 -4.70
CA VAL A 50 4.96 2.85 -5.49
C VAL A 50 4.39 4.15 -6.02
N LEU A 51 4.78 5.27 -5.40
CA LEU A 51 4.37 6.59 -5.86
C LEU A 51 4.62 6.68 -7.37
N GLY A 52 3.58 7.08 -8.12
CA GLY A 52 3.60 7.11 -9.57
C GLY A 52 4.80 7.90 -10.09
N GLY A 53 5.44 7.38 -11.14
CA GLY A 53 6.66 7.97 -11.69
C GLY A 53 6.46 9.35 -12.34
N SER A 54 5.24 9.90 -12.36
CA SER A 54 4.92 11.13 -13.07
C SER A 54 5.37 12.41 -12.33
N ASN A 55 5.82 12.31 -11.07
CA ASN A 55 6.06 13.46 -10.17
C ASN A 55 4.86 14.45 -10.11
N ASN A 56 3.68 14.05 -10.59
CA ASN A 56 2.50 14.88 -10.73
C ASN A 56 1.28 14.11 -10.21
N PRO A 57 0.94 14.28 -8.92
CA PRO A 57 -0.16 13.56 -8.27
C PRO A 57 -1.51 13.71 -8.99
N ASP A 58 -1.78 14.86 -9.62
CA ASP A 58 -3.01 15.07 -10.39
C ASP A 58 -3.04 14.23 -11.68
N GLN A 59 -1.88 14.00 -12.30
CA GLN A 59 -1.80 13.13 -13.48
C GLN A 59 -2.00 11.67 -13.09
N ASP A 60 -1.39 11.23 -11.99
CA ASP A 60 -1.59 9.87 -11.47
C ASP A 60 -3.06 9.65 -11.10
N CYS A 61 -3.70 10.65 -10.47
CA CYS A 61 -5.14 10.65 -10.23
C CYS A 61 -5.97 10.50 -11.51
N ARG A 62 -5.67 11.27 -12.56
CA ARG A 62 -6.44 11.20 -13.82
C ARG A 62 -6.31 9.82 -14.47
N ASN A 63 -5.10 9.24 -14.49
CA ASN A 63 -4.86 7.91 -15.02
C ASN A 63 -5.66 6.83 -14.23
N ALA A 64 -5.64 6.94 -12.89
CA ALA A 64 -6.41 6.07 -12.01
C ALA A 64 -7.92 6.22 -12.26
N ARG A 65 -8.42 7.45 -12.37
CA ARG A 65 -9.82 7.75 -12.67
C ARG A 65 -10.29 7.09 -13.97
N GLU A 66 -9.55 7.27 -15.07
CA GLU A 66 -9.89 6.66 -16.36
C GLU A 66 -10.03 5.13 -16.26
N THR A 67 -9.09 4.50 -15.55
CA THR A 67 -9.10 3.06 -15.33
C THR A 67 -10.28 2.61 -14.46
N LEU A 68 -10.52 3.31 -13.35
CA LEU A 68 -11.57 2.97 -12.39
C LEU A 68 -12.97 3.20 -12.93
N MET A 69 -13.21 4.27 -13.68
CA MET A 69 -14.51 4.55 -14.31
C MET A 69 -14.89 3.47 -15.34
N ALA A 70 -13.89 2.87 -16.01
CA ALA A 70 -14.11 1.77 -16.95
C ALA A 70 -14.48 0.46 -16.23
N GLN A 71 -13.93 0.21 -15.03
CA GLN A 71 -14.17 -1.00 -14.25
C GLN A 71 -15.42 -0.93 -13.37
N TYR A 72 -15.75 0.27 -12.88
CA TYR A 72 -16.84 0.52 -11.94
C TYR A 72 -17.81 1.56 -12.53
N PRO A 73 -18.75 1.16 -13.40
CA PRO A 73 -19.72 2.08 -13.98
C PRO A 73 -20.51 2.82 -12.89
N GLY A 74 -20.46 4.16 -12.91
CA GLY A 74 -21.11 5.03 -11.92
C GLY A 74 -20.19 5.51 -10.80
N LEU A 75 -18.96 5.00 -10.70
CA LEU A 75 -17.90 5.65 -9.93
C LEU A 75 -17.39 6.86 -10.71
N ASP A 76 -17.33 8.02 -10.05
CA ASP A 76 -16.73 9.24 -10.61
C ASP A 76 -16.17 10.11 -9.47
N PHE A 77 -15.19 10.93 -9.77
CA PHE A 77 -14.54 11.87 -8.83
C PHE A 77 -13.72 12.91 -9.60
N THR A 78 -13.46 14.07 -9.00
CA THR A 78 -12.61 15.12 -9.57
C THR A 78 -11.20 15.01 -9.02
N CYS A 79 -10.19 14.94 -9.89
CA CYS A 79 -8.79 14.94 -9.46
C CYS A 79 -8.33 16.32 -9.02
N GLN A 80 -7.93 16.43 -7.76
CA GLN A 80 -7.44 17.67 -7.15
C GLN A 80 -6.56 17.33 -5.94
N PHE A 81 -5.27 17.16 -6.17
CA PHE A 81 -4.31 16.90 -5.11
C PHE A 81 -4.16 18.11 -4.19
N SER A 82 -4.30 17.85 -2.89
CA SER A 82 -4.12 18.83 -1.83
C SER A 82 -3.74 18.14 -0.52
N MET A 83 -3.50 18.93 0.53
CA MET A 83 -3.27 18.40 1.88
C MET A 83 -4.44 17.57 2.43
N SER A 84 -5.64 17.67 1.83
CA SER A 84 -6.81 16.88 2.23
C SER A 84 -7.00 15.59 1.43
N GLY A 85 -6.16 15.30 0.43
CA GLY A 85 -6.23 14.06 -0.37
C GLY A 85 -6.01 14.28 -1.87
N TYR A 86 -6.27 13.23 -2.65
CA TYR A 86 -6.03 13.20 -4.10
C TYR A 86 -7.21 13.70 -4.96
N TYR A 87 -8.43 13.71 -4.42
CA TYR A 87 -9.64 13.94 -5.22
C TYR A 87 -10.79 14.58 -4.41
N THR A 88 -11.78 15.11 -5.11
CA THR A 88 -13.04 15.68 -4.59
C THR A 88 -14.26 15.11 -5.34
N ASP A 89 -15.46 15.53 -4.95
CA ASP A 89 -16.72 15.26 -5.66
C ASP A 89 -16.99 13.77 -5.95
N LEU A 90 -16.75 12.91 -4.95
CA LEU A 90 -16.92 11.47 -5.07
C LEU A 90 -18.37 11.06 -5.32
N HIS A 91 -18.61 10.41 -6.44
CA HIS A 91 -19.87 9.78 -6.82
C HIS A 91 -19.71 8.26 -6.75
N LEU A 92 -20.62 7.60 -6.02
CA LEU A 92 -20.54 6.17 -5.75
C LEU A 92 -21.52 5.37 -6.61
N PRO A 93 -21.10 4.24 -7.19
CA PRO A 93 -22.02 3.30 -7.80
C PRO A 93 -22.88 2.60 -6.73
N PRO A 94 -24.05 2.04 -7.10
CA PRO A 94 -24.93 1.36 -6.15
C PRO A 94 -24.21 0.24 -5.39
N GLY A 95 -24.31 0.26 -4.07
CA GLY A 95 -23.75 -0.78 -3.19
C GLY A 95 -22.28 -0.60 -2.82
N MET A 96 -21.57 0.40 -3.36
CA MET A 96 -20.20 0.72 -2.94
C MET A 96 -20.21 1.71 -1.78
N SER A 97 -19.44 1.43 -0.73
CA SER A 97 -19.28 2.36 0.39
C SER A 97 -18.22 3.44 0.08
N PRO A 98 -18.30 4.62 0.72
CA PRO A 98 -17.27 5.64 0.57
C PRO A 98 -15.86 5.13 0.92
N GLN A 99 -15.73 4.31 1.97
CA GLN A 99 -14.44 3.77 2.41
C GLN A 99 -13.86 2.77 1.40
N GLN A 100 -14.73 1.96 0.78
CA GLN A 100 -14.30 1.04 -0.27
C GLN A 100 -13.82 1.81 -1.51
N ALA A 101 -14.57 2.84 -1.91
CA ALA A 101 -14.18 3.68 -3.04
C ALA A 101 -12.87 4.42 -2.76
N ASP A 102 -12.72 4.99 -1.57
CA ASP A 102 -11.50 5.70 -1.17
C ASP A 102 -10.26 4.81 -1.20
N ARG A 103 -10.40 3.57 -0.71
CA ARG A 103 -9.33 2.57 -0.81
C ARG A 103 -8.99 2.25 -2.26
N LEU A 104 -9.99 1.95 -3.09
CA LEU A 104 -9.79 1.65 -4.52
C LEU A 104 -9.11 2.80 -5.26
N ILE A 105 -9.55 4.03 -5.00
CA ILE A 105 -9.00 5.23 -5.65
C ILE A 105 -7.56 5.44 -5.19
N THR A 106 -7.31 5.48 -3.88
CA THR A 106 -5.97 5.70 -3.32
C THR A 106 -5.00 4.61 -3.76
N ASP A 107 -5.43 3.34 -3.74
CA ASP A 107 -4.62 2.21 -4.19
C ASP A 107 -4.28 2.31 -5.68
N ALA A 108 -5.22 2.73 -6.52
CA ALA A 108 -4.95 2.95 -7.94
C ALA A 108 -3.99 4.12 -8.20
N ILE A 109 -4.12 5.22 -7.46
CA ILE A 109 -3.24 6.40 -7.60
C ILE A 109 -1.82 6.10 -7.15
N GLU A 110 -1.66 5.39 -6.04
CA GLU A 110 -0.38 5.05 -5.44
C GLU A 110 0.22 3.76 -5.99
N HIS A 111 -0.36 3.23 -7.07
CA HIS A 111 0.02 1.96 -7.71
C HIS A 111 0.24 0.85 -6.68
N ALA A 112 -0.71 0.73 -5.76
CA ALA A 112 -0.67 -0.29 -4.75
C ALA A 112 -0.69 -1.67 -5.43
N VAL A 113 0.26 -2.49 -5.05
CA VAL A 113 0.30 -3.89 -5.42
C VAL A 113 0.00 -4.66 -4.14
N ASP A 114 -1.00 -5.53 -4.19
CA ASP A 114 -1.39 -6.38 -3.07
C ASP A 114 -0.58 -7.67 -3.06
N GLY A 115 -0.21 -8.11 -1.85
CA GLY A 115 0.42 -9.40 -1.58
C GLY A 115 -0.61 -10.47 -1.17
N PRO A 116 -0.27 -11.36 -0.20
CA PRO A 116 0.91 -11.32 0.66
C PRO A 116 2.15 -11.87 -0.04
N TRP A 117 3.26 -11.13 0.02
CA TRP A 117 4.58 -11.67 -0.31
C TRP A 117 5.29 -12.11 0.96
N VAL A 118 5.72 -13.37 0.97
CA VAL A 118 6.44 -13.96 2.10
C VAL A 118 7.90 -14.17 1.69
N LEU A 119 8.79 -13.47 2.38
CA LEU A 119 10.23 -13.56 2.19
C LEU A 119 10.83 -14.35 3.34
N SER A 120 11.26 -15.59 3.08
CA SER A 120 11.93 -16.41 4.09
C SER A 120 13.33 -15.88 4.37
N VAL A 121 13.65 -15.68 5.65
CA VAL A 121 15.00 -15.36 6.12
C VAL A 121 15.70 -16.68 6.41
N ARG A 122 16.91 -16.86 5.87
CA ARG A 122 17.76 -18.04 6.07
C ARG A 122 19.06 -17.64 6.72
#